data_AF-A0AAV9WGX1-F1
#
_entry.id   AF-A0AAV9WGX1-F1
#
_cell.length_a   1.000
_cell.length_b   1.000
_cell.length_c   1.000
_cell.angle_alpha   90.00
_cell.angle_beta   90.00
_cell.angle_gamma   90.00
#
_symmetry.space_group_name_H-M   'P 1'
#
loop_
_entity.id
_entity.type
_entity.pdbx_description
1 polymer ?
#
loop_
_entity_poly.entity_id
_entity_poly.type
_entity_poly.pdbx_seq_one_letter_code
_entity_poly.pdbx_strand_id
1 'polypeptide(L)'
;MVAKKYGLYCKITGGQRIDMFGAKKGDLLNIWQELVDAGMESGHAYAKSLRTVKSCVGTTWCRFGIGDSVGMAIRLEERYKSIRAPHKIKGAVSGCVRECAEAQNKDFGLIATEKGFNIFIAGNGGAKPKHSELLAKDVPPDEVTPLIDRYLMFYIRTADKLQRTARWLENLPGGMKYLREVIIDDKLGICNELEKQMQELVNSFFCEWKEAINNPEKRKMFQQFANTTERQETMEVIQEREQERPTYWASESAKYDFKGHKWSTLAWQPIIEAKHFEGGDSANVKRGETQLAIFKIKGRYYASQQMCPHKRSFVLSDGLIGDDASGKLWVSCPNHKRNFELNGTEAGKCANDDDINIAVFEAEERADGWIYLRLPPVEELDSLLATGKWIVRKDEGNQPFEKMDGYLKGRTSKKPSERTIMKTKEPVMVGGCGGPGLDW
;
A
#
# COMPACT_ATOMS: atom_id res chain seq x y z
N MET A 1 13.87 19.53 1.39
CA MET A 1 15.27 19.12 1.11
C MET A 1 15.36 17.62 0.79
N VAL A 2 14.75 16.73 1.59
CA VAL A 2 14.70 15.27 1.35
C VAL A 2 14.23 14.89 -0.06
N ALA A 3 13.02 15.31 -0.47
CA ALA A 3 12.50 14.95 -1.79
C ALA A 3 13.42 15.34 -2.96
N LYS A 4 14.03 16.53 -2.91
CA LYS A 4 15.00 16.98 -3.92
C LYS A 4 16.28 16.15 -3.89
N LYS A 5 16.78 15.79 -2.70
CA LYS A 5 18.00 14.99 -2.50
C LYS A 5 17.87 13.59 -3.11
N TYR A 6 16.69 12.98 -3.02
CA TYR A 6 16.43 11.61 -3.50
C TYR A 6 15.60 11.56 -4.80
N GLY A 7 15.40 12.68 -5.51
CA GLY A 7 14.64 12.71 -6.77
C GLY A 7 13.17 12.30 -6.65
N LEU A 8 12.53 12.57 -5.50
CA LEU A 8 11.17 12.09 -5.21
C LEU A 8 10.08 13.01 -5.76
N TYR A 9 9.15 12.44 -6.53
CA TYR A 9 7.93 13.13 -6.95
C TYR A 9 7.03 13.38 -5.73
N CYS A 10 6.66 14.64 -5.50
CA CYS A 10 5.83 15.03 -4.37
C CYS A 10 4.40 15.35 -4.79
N LYS A 11 3.43 14.85 -4.02
CA LYS A 11 2.01 15.15 -4.21
C LYS A 11 1.34 15.52 -2.89
N ILE A 12 0.64 16.64 -2.88
CA ILE A 12 -0.26 16.98 -1.77
C ILE A 12 -1.55 16.19 -1.95
N THR A 13 -1.91 15.40 -0.94
CA THR A 13 -3.09 14.54 -0.97
C THR A 13 -4.33 15.27 -0.46
N GLY A 14 -5.51 14.75 -0.82
CA GLY A 14 -6.78 15.26 -0.27
C GLY A 14 -6.93 15.10 1.25
N GLY A 15 -6.03 14.35 1.91
CA GLY A 15 -5.94 14.21 3.36
C GLY A 15 -4.92 15.13 4.01
N GLN A 16 -4.45 16.18 3.32
CA GLN A 16 -3.44 17.13 3.81
C GLN A 16 -2.11 16.47 4.18
N ARG A 17 -1.72 15.45 3.41
CA ARG A 17 -0.40 14.77 3.54
C ARG A 17 0.45 15.04 2.30
N ILE A 18 1.75 14.82 2.44
CA ILE A 18 2.69 14.81 1.32
C ILE A 18 3.05 13.36 1.01
N ASP A 19 2.68 12.89 -0.17
CA ASP A 19 3.17 11.63 -0.71
C ASP A 19 4.49 11.88 -1.44
N MET A 20 5.51 11.07 -1.17
CA MET A 20 6.82 11.09 -1.83
C MET A 20 7.03 9.78 -2.59
N PHE A 21 6.98 9.84 -3.92
CA PHE A 21 7.08 8.67 -4.80
C PHE A 21 8.46 8.56 -5.44
N GLY A 22 8.86 7.33 -5.79
CA GLY A 22 10.15 7.05 -6.43
C GLY A 22 11.26 6.64 -5.46
N ALA A 23 10.98 6.58 -4.15
CA ALA A 23 11.96 6.17 -3.16
C ALA A 23 12.39 4.71 -3.40
N LYS A 24 13.70 4.50 -3.58
CA LYS A 24 14.29 3.17 -3.73
C LYS A 24 14.38 2.49 -2.37
N LYS A 25 14.21 1.17 -2.34
CA LYS A 25 14.23 0.37 -1.09
C LYS A 25 15.48 0.67 -0.23
N GLY A 26 16.65 0.71 -0.87
CA GLY A 26 17.94 1.01 -0.25
C GLY A 26 18.09 2.41 0.34
N ASP A 27 17.23 3.36 -0.03
CA ASP A 27 17.27 4.73 0.47
C ASP A 27 16.22 5.00 1.56
N LEU A 28 15.26 4.09 1.75
CA LEU A 28 14.11 4.31 2.64
C LEU A 28 14.53 4.69 4.06
N LEU A 29 15.52 4.01 4.64
CA LEU A 29 15.95 4.30 6.01
C LEU A 29 16.66 5.64 6.14
N ASN A 30 17.45 6.04 5.14
CA ASN A 30 18.11 7.35 5.15
C ASN A 30 17.08 8.47 4.98
N ILE A 31 16.09 8.27 4.10
CA ILE A 31 14.95 9.17 3.92
C ILE A 31 14.18 9.31 5.23
N TRP A 32 13.82 8.20 5.87
CA TRP A 32 13.08 8.23 7.13
C TRP A 32 13.89 8.79 8.29
N GLN A 33 15.20 8.56 8.34
CA GLN A 33 16.08 9.19 9.35
C GLN A 33 15.99 10.70 9.25
N GLU A 34 16.19 11.28 8.06
CA GLU A 34 16.10 12.74 7.86
C GLU A 34 14.70 13.30 8.19
N LEU A 35 13.64 12.54 7.91
CA LEU A 35 12.26 12.93 8.23
C LEU A 35 12.00 12.89 9.74
N VAL A 36 12.40 11.82 10.42
CA VAL A 36 12.23 11.64 11.87
C VAL A 36 13.05 12.67 12.65
N ASP A 37 14.28 12.95 12.22
CA ASP A 37 15.13 13.99 12.82
C ASP A 37 14.51 15.39 12.68
N ALA A 38 13.72 15.61 11.62
CA ALA A 38 12.93 16.82 11.41
C ALA A 38 11.56 16.81 12.12
N GLY A 39 11.27 15.80 12.94
CA GLY A 39 10.02 15.68 13.69
C GLY A 39 8.84 15.13 12.91
N MET A 40 9.06 14.55 11.72
CA MET A 40 8.01 13.93 10.92
C MET A 40 7.86 12.45 11.30
N GLU A 41 6.63 12.07 11.62
CA GLU A 41 6.28 10.67 11.89
C GLU A 41 5.63 10.00 10.67
N SER A 42 5.70 8.68 10.65
CA SER A 42 5.11 7.90 9.56
C SER A 42 3.59 7.82 9.66
N GLY A 43 2.91 8.28 8.63
CA GLY A 43 1.50 7.99 8.41
C GLY A 43 1.27 6.56 7.90
N HIS A 44 0.12 5.98 8.23
CA HIS A 44 -0.22 4.62 7.83
C HIS A 44 -0.91 4.57 6.45
N ALA A 45 -0.14 4.61 5.37
CA ALA A 45 -0.66 4.72 4.00
C ALA A 45 -1.51 3.52 3.53
N TYR A 46 -1.23 2.29 3.99
CA TYR A 46 -1.94 1.08 3.55
C TYR A 46 -2.59 0.28 4.68
N ALA A 47 -2.15 0.45 5.92
CA ALA A 47 -2.69 -0.29 7.05
C ALA A 47 -4.19 -0.01 7.29
N LYS A 48 -4.82 -0.94 8.00
CA LYS A 48 -6.19 -0.82 8.51
C LYS A 48 -6.12 -0.06 9.84
N SER A 49 -5.90 1.24 9.73
CA SER A 49 -5.70 2.18 10.83
C SER A 49 -6.16 3.58 10.44
N LEU A 50 -5.96 4.57 11.32
CA LEU A 50 -6.16 5.97 10.99
C LEU A 50 -5.27 6.39 9.82
N ARG A 51 -5.88 7.03 8.81
CA ARG A 51 -5.16 7.58 7.66
C ARG A 51 -4.81 9.06 7.85
N THR A 52 -5.78 9.85 8.29
CA THR A 52 -5.67 11.31 8.41
C THR A 52 -6.84 11.84 9.23
N VAL A 53 -6.61 12.96 9.92
CA VAL A 53 -7.67 13.85 10.41
C VAL A 53 -7.59 15.16 9.63
N LYS A 54 -8.42 15.29 8.58
CA LYS A 54 -8.41 16.50 7.74
C LYS A 54 -9.01 17.68 8.51
N SER A 55 -8.38 18.85 8.45
CA SER A 55 -8.93 20.07 9.02
C SER A 55 -9.18 21.14 7.97
N CYS A 56 -10.05 22.12 8.25
CA CYS A 56 -9.94 23.41 7.60
C CYS A 56 -9.02 24.33 8.43
N VAL A 57 -8.70 25.51 7.90
CA VAL A 57 -7.81 26.46 8.58
C VAL A 57 -8.38 27.08 9.86
N GLY A 58 -9.64 26.78 10.19
CA GLY A 58 -10.28 27.14 11.46
C GLY A 58 -10.32 28.65 11.74
N THR A 59 -10.51 28.99 13.02
CA THR A 59 -10.39 30.36 13.54
C THR A 59 -8.99 30.94 13.41
N THR A 60 -7.97 30.10 13.16
CA THR A 60 -6.57 30.54 12.99
C THR A 60 -6.40 31.44 11.77
N TRP A 61 -7.10 31.17 10.66
CA TRP A 61 -6.95 31.93 9.41
C TRP A 61 -8.27 32.27 8.71
N CYS A 62 -9.36 31.58 8.99
CA CYS A 62 -10.63 31.82 8.31
C CYS A 62 -11.47 32.85 9.07
N ARG A 63 -11.85 33.94 8.39
CA ARG A 63 -12.81 34.94 8.93
C ARG A 63 -14.20 34.37 9.27
N PHE A 64 -14.52 33.18 8.76
CA PHE A 64 -15.78 32.46 9.03
C PHE A 64 -15.59 31.28 10.00
N GLY A 65 -14.39 31.10 10.54
CA GLY A 65 -14.12 30.07 11.53
C GLY A 65 -14.86 30.40 12.83
N ILE A 66 -15.57 29.41 13.37
CA ILE A 66 -16.26 29.48 14.66
C ILE A 66 -15.40 28.80 15.73
N GLY A 67 -14.82 27.64 15.41
CA GLY A 67 -13.93 26.91 16.32
C GLY A 67 -12.55 26.62 15.75
N ASP A 68 -11.60 26.32 16.65
CA ASP A 68 -10.26 25.86 16.30
C ASP A 68 -10.29 24.42 15.77
N SER A 69 -10.46 24.28 14.46
CA SER A 69 -10.42 22.97 13.81
C SER A 69 -9.02 22.37 13.69
N VAL A 70 -7.99 23.20 13.63
CA VAL A 70 -6.62 22.73 13.43
C VAL A 70 -6.11 22.09 14.73
N GLY A 71 -6.25 22.79 15.86
CA GLY A 71 -5.86 22.27 17.16
C GLY A 71 -6.66 21.03 17.57
N MET A 72 -7.96 20.99 17.28
CA MET A 72 -8.77 19.79 17.54
C MET A 72 -8.36 18.62 16.64
N ALA A 73 -8.11 18.85 15.34
CA ALA A 73 -7.66 17.80 14.44
C ALA A 73 -6.31 17.19 14.86
N ILE A 74 -5.34 18.03 15.28
CA ILE A 74 -4.05 17.57 15.78
C ILE A 74 -4.24 16.65 17.01
N ARG A 75 -5.08 17.04 17.97
CA ARG A 75 -5.35 16.22 19.18
C ARG A 75 -5.91 14.85 18.83
N LEU A 76 -6.88 14.79 17.91
CA LEU A 76 -7.48 13.53 17.47
C LEU A 76 -6.50 12.69 16.65
N GLU A 77 -5.67 13.32 15.82
CA GLU A 77 -4.66 12.59 15.05
C GLU A 77 -3.60 11.99 15.97
N GLU A 78 -3.05 12.77 16.90
CA GLU A 78 -2.07 12.32 17.88
C GLU A 78 -2.63 11.21 18.77
N ARG A 79 -3.92 11.30 19.16
CA ARG A 79 -4.58 10.24 19.92
C ARG A 79 -4.75 8.97 19.12
N TYR A 80 -5.17 9.05 17.86
CA TYR A 80 -5.65 7.87 17.11
C TYR A 80 -4.66 7.32 16.08
N LYS A 81 -3.48 7.93 15.89
CA LYS A 81 -2.49 7.53 14.87
C LYS A 81 -2.01 6.08 14.98
N SER A 82 -2.05 5.48 16.18
CA SER A 82 -1.58 4.12 16.45
C SER A 82 -2.63 3.03 16.25
N ILE A 83 -3.91 3.41 16.16
CA ILE A 83 -5.00 2.44 16.32
C ILE A 83 -5.12 1.56 15.08
N ARG A 84 -5.07 0.25 15.30
CA ARG A 84 -5.50 -0.74 14.32
C ARG A 84 -7.00 -0.96 14.45
N ALA A 85 -7.68 -1.04 13.33
CA ALA A 85 -9.12 -1.18 13.25
C ALA A 85 -9.52 -2.20 12.19
N PRO A 86 -10.76 -2.74 12.23
CA PRO A 86 -11.24 -3.72 11.25
C PRO A 86 -11.07 -3.26 9.80
N HIS A 87 -11.17 -1.94 9.56
CA HIS A 87 -10.76 -1.31 8.32
C HIS A 87 -10.10 0.06 8.55
N LYS A 88 -9.53 0.68 7.50
CA LYS A 88 -9.02 2.06 7.55
C LYS A 88 -10.11 3.05 8.00
N ILE A 89 -9.73 3.99 8.85
CA ILE A 89 -10.58 5.08 9.34
C ILE A 89 -10.01 6.44 8.94
N LYS A 90 -10.89 7.41 8.69
CA LYS A 90 -10.55 8.81 8.41
C LYS A 90 -11.33 9.69 9.37
N GLY A 91 -10.65 10.71 9.89
CA GLY A 91 -11.25 11.78 10.67
C GLY A 91 -11.34 13.06 9.85
N ALA A 92 -12.19 14.00 10.28
CA ALA A 92 -12.04 15.40 9.92
C ALA A 92 -12.66 16.36 10.92
N VAL A 93 -12.18 17.60 10.94
CA VAL A 93 -12.66 18.67 11.80
C VAL A 93 -12.86 19.94 10.97
N SER A 94 -14.10 20.41 10.88
CA SER A 94 -14.44 21.68 10.24
C SER A 94 -14.69 22.74 11.31
N GLY A 95 -14.07 23.90 11.16
CA GLY A 95 -14.23 25.03 12.08
C GLY A 95 -15.58 25.76 11.95
N CYS A 96 -16.44 25.40 10.99
CA CYS A 96 -17.81 25.89 10.86
C CYS A 96 -18.63 25.03 9.88
N VAL A 97 -19.92 25.35 9.73
CA VAL A 97 -20.90 24.63 8.88
C VAL A 97 -20.60 24.67 7.38
N ARG A 98 -19.62 25.48 6.92
CA ARG A 98 -19.16 25.49 5.52
C ARG A 98 -18.36 24.24 5.15
N GLU A 99 -17.97 23.44 6.15
CA GLU A 99 -17.63 22.04 5.94
C GLU A 99 -16.39 21.80 5.05
N CYS A 100 -15.44 22.74 4.99
CA CYS A 100 -14.29 22.63 4.09
C CYS A 100 -13.39 21.39 4.35
N ALA A 101 -13.54 20.73 5.50
CA ALA A 101 -12.83 19.49 5.84
C ALA A 101 -13.54 18.20 5.41
N GLU A 102 -14.78 18.26 4.89
CA GLU A 102 -15.58 17.08 4.50
C GLU A 102 -15.81 16.09 5.66
N ALA A 103 -15.94 16.61 6.89
CA ALA A 103 -16.35 15.92 8.11
C ALA A 103 -17.56 14.99 7.93
N GLN A 104 -18.58 15.38 7.16
CA GLN A 104 -19.78 14.57 6.97
C GLN A 104 -19.61 13.38 6.01
N ASN A 105 -18.39 13.14 5.53
CA ASN A 105 -18.03 12.03 4.63
C ASN A 105 -16.88 11.18 5.20
N LYS A 106 -16.57 11.34 6.49
CA LYS A 106 -15.50 10.61 7.18
C LYS A 106 -16.07 9.59 8.16
N ASP A 107 -15.23 8.65 8.57
CA ASP A 107 -15.60 7.62 9.54
C ASP A 107 -15.95 8.26 10.90
N PHE A 108 -15.29 9.37 11.25
CA PHE A 108 -15.74 10.33 12.26
C PHE A 108 -15.46 11.77 11.80
N GLY A 109 -16.33 12.70 12.14
CA GLY A 109 -16.26 14.09 11.70
C GLY A 109 -16.78 15.05 12.75
N LEU A 110 -16.12 16.20 12.90
CA LEU A 110 -16.52 17.25 13.81
C LEU A 110 -16.83 18.54 13.04
N ILE A 111 -17.89 19.23 13.42
CA ILE A 111 -18.21 20.56 12.92
C ILE A 111 -18.40 21.49 14.12
N ALA A 112 -17.55 22.51 14.22
CA ALA A 112 -17.64 23.48 15.31
C ALA A 112 -18.93 24.30 15.23
N THR A 113 -19.50 24.55 16.39
CA THR A 113 -20.63 25.45 16.65
C THR A 113 -20.20 26.47 17.71
N GLU A 114 -21.06 27.45 18.01
CA GLU A 114 -20.79 28.42 19.08
C GLU A 114 -20.75 27.77 20.48
N LYS A 115 -21.35 26.58 20.63
CA LYS A 115 -21.48 25.87 21.91
C LYS A 115 -20.50 24.71 22.08
N GLY A 116 -19.79 24.32 21.02
CA GLY A 116 -18.91 23.15 21.03
C GLY A 116 -18.76 22.54 19.64
N PHE A 117 -18.95 21.22 19.53
CA PHE A 117 -18.84 20.47 18.28
C PHE A 117 -20.05 19.57 18.05
N ASN A 118 -20.58 19.59 16.83
CA ASN A 118 -21.43 18.52 16.34
C ASN A 118 -20.55 17.35 15.91
N ILE A 119 -20.82 16.17 16.45
CA ILE A 119 -20.09 14.93 16.16
C ILE A 119 -20.88 14.11 15.15
N PHE A 120 -20.24 13.72 14.06
CA PHE A 120 -20.78 12.84 13.02
C PHE A 120 -19.94 11.57 12.92
N ILE A 121 -20.58 10.43 12.65
CA ILE A 121 -19.91 9.12 12.61
C ILE A 121 -20.40 8.25 11.46
N ALA A 122 -19.66 7.18 11.18
CA ALA A 122 -20.04 6.13 10.24
C ALA A 122 -20.26 6.61 8.78
N GLY A 123 -19.56 7.68 8.38
CA GLY A 123 -19.46 8.08 6.98
C GLY A 123 -18.30 7.36 6.28
N ASN A 124 -18.33 7.31 4.95
CA ASN A 124 -17.17 6.89 4.18
C ASN A 124 -17.19 7.40 2.74
N GLY A 125 -16.01 7.80 2.25
CA GLY A 125 -15.72 7.77 0.82
C GLY A 125 -15.40 6.36 0.30
N GLY A 126 -15.22 6.23 -1.01
CA GLY A 126 -14.80 4.99 -1.69
C GLY A 126 -15.85 4.50 -2.70
N ALA A 127 -15.81 3.20 -3.02
CA ALA A 127 -16.66 2.59 -4.05
C ALA A 127 -18.17 2.71 -3.75
N LYS A 128 -18.56 2.60 -2.48
CA LYS A 128 -19.95 2.82 -2.02
C LYS A 128 -19.95 3.95 -0.98
N PRO A 129 -19.96 5.22 -1.40
CA PRO A 129 -19.90 6.35 -0.49
C PRO A 129 -21.15 6.40 0.40
N LYS A 130 -21.00 6.92 1.61
CA LYS A 130 -22.10 7.14 2.56
C LYS A 130 -21.81 8.37 3.42
N HIS A 131 -22.81 9.23 3.56
CA HIS A 131 -22.75 10.33 4.51
C HIS A 131 -22.79 9.80 5.94
N SER A 132 -22.01 10.43 6.82
CA SER A 132 -22.03 10.15 8.24
C SER A 132 -23.36 10.58 8.87
N GLU A 133 -23.73 9.93 9.97
CA GLU A 133 -24.90 10.27 10.76
C GLU A 133 -24.48 11.09 11.99
N LEU A 134 -25.30 12.06 12.38
CA LEU A 134 -25.05 12.90 13.55
C LEU A 134 -25.14 12.07 14.84
N LEU A 135 -24.06 11.99 15.60
CA LEU A 135 -24.02 11.33 16.91
C LEU A 135 -24.62 12.21 18.02
N ALA A 136 -24.01 13.38 18.21
CA ALA A 136 -24.35 14.32 19.27
C ALA A 136 -24.15 15.76 18.77
N LYS A 137 -24.93 16.70 19.32
CA LYS A 137 -24.85 18.14 18.96
C LYS A 137 -24.22 18.92 20.09
N ASP A 138 -23.56 20.03 19.72
CA ASP A 138 -23.06 21.04 20.66
C ASP A 138 -22.25 20.45 21.82
N VAL A 139 -21.43 19.44 21.52
CA VAL A 139 -20.62 18.72 22.52
C VAL A 139 -19.47 19.62 22.97
N PRO A 140 -19.29 19.85 24.28
CA PRO A 140 -18.14 20.55 24.82
C PRO A 140 -16.81 19.92 24.38
N PRO A 141 -15.75 20.71 24.12
CA PRO A 141 -14.48 20.17 23.58
C PRO A 141 -13.82 19.05 24.39
N ASP A 142 -13.99 19.05 25.71
CA ASP A 142 -13.50 18.03 26.65
C ASP A 142 -14.25 16.69 26.54
N GLU A 143 -15.54 16.73 26.19
CA GLU A 143 -16.37 15.53 26.01
C GLU A 143 -16.27 14.92 24.60
N VAL A 144 -15.64 15.62 23.65
CA VAL A 144 -15.46 15.11 22.27
C VAL A 144 -14.64 13.83 22.24
N THR A 145 -13.50 13.82 22.95
CA THR A 145 -12.56 12.71 22.91
C THR A 145 -13.15 11.43 23.53
N PRO A 146 -13.74 11.46 24.74
CA PRO A 146 -14.44 10.31 25.32
C PRO A 146 -15.51 9.71 24.39
N LEU A 147 -16.33 10.55 23.73
CA LEU A 147 -17.36 10.06 22.81
C LEU A 147 -16.78 9.36 21.58
N ILE A 148 -15.71 9.91 20.99
CA ILE A 148 -15.04 9.27 19.85
C ILE A 148 -14.32 7.98 20.29
N ASP A 149 -13.73 7.94 21.48
CA ASP A 149 -13.09 6.74 22.03
C ASP A 149 -14.08 5.59 22.14
N ARG A 150 -15.23 5.84 22.77
CA ARG A 150 -16.31 4.87 22.93
C ARG A 150 -16.81 4.39 21.57
N TYR A 151 -17.04 5.30 20.64
CA TYR A 151 -17.47 4.98 19.28
C TYR A 151 -16.46 4.06 18.56
N LEU A 152 -15.19 4.45 18.52
CA LEU A 152 -14.15 3.71 17.81
C LEU A 152 -13.89 2.35 18.46
N MET A 153 -13.84 2.27 19.79
CA MET A 153 -13.66 1.00 20.47
C MET A 153 -14.85 0.07 20.31
N PHE A 154 -16.07 0.59 20.38
CA PHE A 154 -17.25 -0.22 20.14
C PHE A 154 -17.27 -0.77 18.70
N TYR A 155 -16.91 0.05 17.72
CA TYR A 155 -16.70 -0.40 16.34
C TYR A 155 -15.60 -1.47 16.23
N ILE A 156 -14.43 -1.25 16.83
CA ILE A 156 -13.31 -2.20 16.81
C ILE A 156 -13.71 -3.56 17.39
N ARG A 157 -14.51 -3.57 18.45
CA ARG A 157 -14.94 -4.79 19.13
C ARG A 157 -16.03 -5.57 18.40
N THR A 158 -16.87 -4.90 17.63
CA THR A 158 -18.13 -5.49 17.13
C THR A 158 -18.21 -5.62 15.62
N ALA A 159 -17.31 -4.96 14.87
CA ALA A 159 -17.30 -5.05 13.41
C ALA A 159 -16.53 -6.26 12.88
N ASP A 160 -16.99 -6.78 11.75
CA ASP A 160 -16.32 -7.85 11.02
C ASP A 160 -14.99 -7.38 10.41
N LYS A 161 -14.10 -8.34 10.15
CA LYS A 161 -12.83 -8.09 9.47
C LYS A 161 -13.08 -7.40 8.11
N LEU A 162 -12.31 -6.35 7.82
CA LEU A 162 -12.40 -5.55 6.59
C LEU A 162 -13.72 -4.79 6.40
N GLN A 163 -14.56 -4.67 7.44
CA GLN A 163 -15.82 -3.93 7.38
C GLN A 163 -15.61 -2.43 7.65
N ARG A 164 -16.18 -1.56 6.81
CA ARG A 164 -16.19 -0.09 7.05
C ARG A 164 -17.20 0.28 8.12
N THR A 165 -16.94 1.35 8.88
CA THR A 165 -17.83 1.89 9.91
C THR A 165 -19.26 2.12 9.41
N ALA A 166 -19.43 2.64 8.20
CA ALA A 166 -20.75 2.87 7.61
C ALA A 166 -21.57 1.58 7.40
N ARG A 167 -20.90 0.51 6.96
CA ARG A 167 -21.52 -0.81 6.72
C ARG A 167 -21.75 -1.56 8.02
N TRP A 168 -20.85 -1.38 8.96
CA TRP A 168 -21.03 -1.84 10.33
C TRP A 168 -22.28 -1.23 10.97
N LEU A 169 -22.47 0.09 10.87
CA LEU A 169 -23.65 0.75 11.45
C LEU A 169 -24.96 0.30 10.79
N GLU A 170 -24.96 0.05 9.47
CA GLU A 170 -26.12 -0.49 8.74
C GLU A 170 -26.52 -1.89 9.23
N ASN A 171 -25.53 -2.71 9.57
CA ASN A 171 -25.74 -4.09 10.01
C ASN A 171 -25.94 -4.19 11.52
N LEU A 172 -25.66 -3.13 12.28
CA LEU A 172 -25.83 -3.11 13.73
C LEU A 172 -27.32 -3.19 14.09
N PRO A 173 -27.78 -4.20 14.86
CA PRO A 173 -29.17 -4.29 15.27
C PRO A 173 -29.60 -3.04 16.06
N GLY A 174 -30.71 -2.41 15.64
CA GLY A 174 -31.17 -1.13 16.21
C GLY A 174 -30.39 0.11 15.71
N GLY A 175 -29.35 -0.09 14.89
CA GLY A 175 -28.62 0.94 14.16
C GLY A 175 -28.14 2.09 15.05
N MET A 176 -28.28 3.30 14.53
CA MET A 176 -27.84 4.53 15.21
C MET A 176 -28.53 4.77 16.55
N LYS A 177 -29.79 4.34 16.72
CA LYS A 177 -30.51 4.47 17.99
C LYS A 177 -29.84 3.63 19.07
N TYR A 178 -29.62 2.35 18.78
CA TYR A 178 -28.95 1.45 19.72
C TYR A 178 -27.52 1.92 20.03
N LEU A 179 -26.78 2.38 19.02
CA LEU A 179 -25.43 2.89 19.24
C LEU A 179 -25.41 4.05 20.25
N ARG A 180 -26.32 5.03 20.12
CA ARG A 180 -26.44 6.14 21.09
C ARG A 180 -26.74 5.65 22.49
N GLU A 181 -27.69 4.72 22.64
CA GLU A 181 -28.01 4.13 23.94
C GLU A 181 -26.78 3.48 24.60
N VAL A 182 -25.90 2.86 23.81
CA VAL A 182 -24.69 2.22 24.33
C VAL A 182 -23.59 3.23 24.69
N ILE A 183 -23.27 4.19 23.82
CA ILE A 183 -22.06 5.03 23.99
C ILE A 183 -22.32 6.40 24.62
N ILE A 184 -23.58 6.85 24.66
CA ILE A 184 -24.00 8.09 25.31
C ILE A 184 -24.70 7.77 26.64
N ASP A 185 -25.72 6.93 26.61
CA ASP A 185 -26.54 6.63 27.80
C ASP A 185 -25.97 5.50 28.68
N ASP A 186 -24.81 4.95 28.29
CA ASP A 186 -24.12 3.83 28.94
C ASP A 186 -25.05 2.64 29.27
N LYS A 187 -25.98 2.33 28.37
CA LYS A 187 -26.99 1.27 28.58
C LYS A 187 -26.41 -0.10 28.97
N LEU A 188 -25.16 -0.37 28.57
CA LEU A 188 -24.47 -1.62 28.87
C LEU A 188 -23.50 -1.52 30.07
N GLY A 189 -23.26 -0.32 30.62
CA GLY A 189 -22.28 -0.10 31.70
C GLY A 189 -20.83 -0.33 31.29
N ILE A 190 -20.49 -0.10 30.01
CA ILE A 190 -19.17 -0.42 29.43
C ILE A 190 -18.38 0.82 28.99
N CYS A 191 -18.93 2.03 29.08
CA CYS A 191 -18.25 3.23 28.57
C CYS A 191 -16.86 3.43 29.17
N ASN A 192 -16.72 3.29 30.49
CA ASN A 192 -15.43 3.42 31.18
C ASN A 192 -14.42 2.35 30.72
N GLU A 193 -14.89 1.12 30.47
CA GLU A 193 -14.03 0.04 29.97
C GLU A 193 -13.59 0.31 28.52
N LEU A 194 -14.48 0.82 27.67
CA LEU A 194 -14.13 1.22 26.30
C LEU A 194 -13.07 2.32 26.29
N GLU A 195 -13.21 3.34 27.14
CA GLU A 195 -12.22 4.41 27.26
C GLU A 195 -10.87 3.90 27.76
N LYS A 196 -10.87 3.00 28.76
CA LYS A 196 -9.64 2.38 29.26
C LYS A 196 -8.93 1.55 28.19
N GLN A 197 -9.67 0.72 27.45
CA GLN A 197 -9.11 -0.06 26.34
C GLN A 197 -8.56 0.85 25.23
N MET A 198 -9.25 1.96 24.94
CA MET A 198 -8.71 2.95 24.01
C MET A 198 -7.37 3.48 24.53
N GLN A 199 -7.30 3.87 25.80
CA GLN A 199 -6.08 4.41 26.39
C GLN A 199 -4.92 3.40 26.36
N GLU A 200 -5.18 2.11 26.52
CA GLU A 200 -4.17 1.05 26.35
C GLU A 200 -3.61 1.03 24.91
N LEU A 201 -4.47 1.14 23.89
CA LEU A 201 -4.04 1.23 22.50
C LEU A 201 -3.24 2.51 22.21
N VAL A 202 -3.67 3.64 22.76
CA VAL A 202 -2.96 4.93 22.63
C VAL A 202 -1.56 4.82 23.24
N ASN A 203 -1.45 4.25 24.45
CA ASN A 203 -0.19 4.09 25.18
C ASN A 203 0.78 3.12 24.49
N SER A 204 0.28 2.19 23.66
CA SER A 204 1.12 1.23 22.94
C SER A 204 1.81 1.79 21.68
N PHE A 205 1.62 3.07 21.37
CA PHE A 205 2.17 3.67 20.16
C PHE A 205 3.71 3.68 20.14
N PHE A 206 4.24 3.30 18.98
CA PHE A 206 5.61 3.58 18.58
C PHE A 206 5.66 3.86 17.08
N CYS A 207 6.65 4.63 16.64
CA CYS A 207 6.89 4.85 15.21
C CYS A 207 7.71 3.67 14.63
N GLU A 208 7.09 2.91 13.75
CA GLU A 208 7.67 1.71 13.11
C GLU A 208 8.98 2.03 12.36
N TRP A 209 9.05 3.21 11.73
CA TRP A 209 10.26 3.64 11.02
C TRP A 209 11.37 4.07 11.97
N LYS A 210 11.05 4.72 13.09
CA LYS A 210 12.04 5.02 14.14
C LYS A 210 12.61 3.73 14.73
N GLU A 211 11.78 2.71 14.91
CA GLU A 211 12.23 1.39 15.35
C GLU A 211 13.12 0.70 14.30
N ALA A 212 12.72 0.73 13.02
CA ALA A 212 13.51 0.17 11.92
C ALA A 212 14.86 0.89 11.76
N ILE A 213 14.89 2.20 11.97
CA ILE A 213 16.10 3.00 12.02
C ILE A 213 16.99 2.56 13.18
N ASN A 214 16.46 2.34 14.38
CA ASN A 214 17.29 2.05 15.55
C ASN A 214 17.74 0.59 15.65
N ASN A 215 17.18 -0.32 14.84
CA ASN A 215 17.47 -1.76 14.89
C ASN A 215 18.40 -2.18 13.73
N PRO A 216 19.67 -2.54 14.00
CA PRO A 216 20.64 -2.94 12.96
C PRO A 216 20.20 -4.13 12.09
N GLU A 217 19.46 -5.09 12.65
CA GLU A 217 18.98 -6.24 11.88
C GLU A 217 17.86 -5.84 10.93
N LYS A 218 16.92 -4.99 11.37
CA LYS A 218 15.90 -4.42 10.48
C LYS A 218 16.53 -3.57 9.38
N ARG A 219 17.67 -2.90 9.63
CA ARG A 219 18.38 -2.12 8.60
C ARG A 219 18.81 -2.96 7.41
N LYS A 220 19.28 -4.18 7.64
CA LYS A 220 19.74 -5.09 6.57
C LYS A 220 18.61 -5.46 5.61
N MET A 221 17.35 -5.48 6.06
CA MET A 221 16.18 -5.82 5.25
C MET A 221 15.86 -4.79 4.14
N PHE A 222 16.40 -3.57 4.22
CA PHE A 222 16.16 -2.50 3.24
C PHE A 222 17.18 -2.46 2.10
N GLN A 223 18.18 -3.36 2.10
CA GLN A 223 19.09 -3.48 0.96
C GLN A 223 18.35 -4.01 -0.28
N GLN A 224 18.86 -3.66 -1.47
CA GLN A 224 18.31 -4.18 -2.72
C GLN A 224 18.62 -5.66 -2.88
N PHE A 225 19.86 -6.04 -2.58
CA PHE A 225 20.36 -7.40 -2.66
C PHE A 225 20.80 -7.87 -1.28
N ALA A 226 20.53 -9.13 -0.99
CA ALA A 226 20.86 -9.74 0.29
C ALA A 226 22.33 -10.19 0.39
N ASN A 227 23.06 -10.24 -0.73
CA ASN A 227 24.44 -10.74 -0.83
C ASN A 227 25.46 -9.70 -1.31
N THR A 228 25.04 -8.46 -1.61
CA THR A 228 25.94 -7.38 -2.05
C THR A 228 25.36 -6.00 -1.73
N THR A 229 26.21 -5.00 -1.56
CA THR A 229 25.83 -3.60 -1.39
C THR A 229 25.67 -2.84 -2.71
N GLU A 230 25.94 -3.50 -3.84
CA GLU A 230 25.72 -2.93 -5.16
C GLU A 230 24.25 -2.56 -5.39
N ARG A 231 24.03 -1.62 -6.32
CA ARG A 231 22.70 -1.21 -6.74
C ARG A 231 22.56 -1.41 -8.24
N GLN A 232 21.35 -1.73 -8.67
CA GLN A 232 21.05 -1.92 -10.08
C GLN A 232 19.68 -1.34 -10.41
N GLU A 233 19.61 -0.51 -11.44
CA GLU A 233 18.35 0.04 -11.92
C GLU A 233 17.52 -1.04 -12.64
N THR A 234 16.21 -1.04 -12.40
CA THR A 234 15.27 -2.03 -12.93
C THR A 234 14.28 -1.45 -13.93
N MET A 235 14.34 -0.14 -14.17
CA MET A 235 13.49 0.57 -15.13
C MET A 235 14.14 1.90 -15.54
N GLU A 236 13.97 2.32 -16.80
CA GLU A 236 14.42 3.64 -17.24
C GLU A 236 13.62 4.76 -16.55
N VAL A 237 14.31 5.81 -16.12
CA VAL A 237 13.70 7.01 -15.55
C VAL A 237 13.49 8.03 -16.66
N ILE A 238 12.30 8.63 -16.70
CA ILE A 238 11.94 9.69 -17.64
C ILE A 238 11.59 10.98 -16.91
N GLN A 239 11.74 12.10 -17.62
CA GLN A 239 11.36 13.42 -17.15
C GLN A 239 9.97 13.78 -17.67
N GLU A 240 9.05 14.10 -16.76
CA GLU A 240 7.70 14.57 -17.09
C GLU A 240 7.32 15.72 -16.17
N ARG A 241 7.02 16.89 -16.74
CA ARG A 241 6.75 18.13 -15.99
C ARG A 241 7.86 18.47 -14.99
N GLU A 242 9.11 18.40 -15.46
CA GLU A 242 10.32 18.69 -14.67
C GLU A 242 10.54 17.77 -13.47
N GLN A 243 9.85 16.63 -13.44
CA GLN A 243 9.96 15.64 -12.37
C GLN A 243 10.31 14.27 -12.93
N GLU A 244 11.13 13.55 -12.18
CA GLU A 244 11.52 12.18 -12.50
C GLU A 244 10.42 11.20 -12.12
N ARG A 245 10.17 10.25 -13.02
CA ARG A 245 9.37 9.08 -12.72
C ARG A 245 9.87 7.86 -13.50
N PRO A 246 9.52 6.64 -13.05
CA PRO A 246 9.73 5.46 -13.87
C PRO A 246 8.97 5.59 -15.20
N THR A 247 9.52 5.00 -16.27
CA THR A 247 8.79 4.84 -17.53
C THR A 247 7.51 4.03 -17.34
N TYR A 248 6.63 4.04 -18.35
CA TYR A 248 5.49 3.15 -18.38
C TYR A 248 5.93 1.69 -18.46
N TRP A 249 5.09 0.79 -17.94
CA TRP A 249 5.29 -0.64 -18.10
C TRP A 249 5.39 -1.02 -19.57
N ALA A 250 6.19 -2.05 -19.85
CA ALA A 250 6.27 -2.65 -21.18
C ALA A 250 4.87 -3.03 -21.69
N SER A 251 4.56 -2.68 -22.93
CA SER A 251 3.30 -3.08 -23.55
C SER A 251 3.23 -4.59 -23.74
N GLU A 252 4.35 -5.21 -24.11
CA GLU A 252 4.47 -6.66 -24.31
C GLU A 252 5.20 -7.36 -23.16
N SER A 253 4.84 -8.62 -22.93
CA SER A 253 5.58 -9.55 -22.07
C SER A 253 6.91 -9.95 -22.71
N ALA A 254 7.85 -10.43 -21.90
CA ALA A 254 9.07 -11.07 -22.40
C ALA A 254 8.73 -12.40 -23.08
N LYS A 255 8.78 -12.42 -24.42
CA LYS A 255 8.55 -13.62 -25.26
C LYS A 255 9.85 -14.42 -25.37
N TYR A 256 10.19 -15.15 -24.31
CA TYR A 256 11.31 -16.08 -24.29
C TYR A 256 10.96 -17.30 -23.46
N ASP A 257 11.38 -18.49 -23.90
CA ASP A 257 11.19 -19.73 -23.14
C ASP A 257 12.33 -19.90 -22.12
N PHE A 258 12.19 -19.24 -20.96
CA PHE A 258 13.15 -19.32 -19.86
C PHE A 258 13.15 -20.69 -19.19
N LYS A 259 11.98 -21.32 -19.05
CA LYS A 259 11.80 -22.67 -18.50
C LYS A 259 12.53 -23.72 -19.35
N GLY A 260 12.36 -23.66 -20.67
CA GLY A 260 12.92 -24.63 -21.61
C GLY A 260 14.39 -24.40 -21.98
N HIS A 261 14.99 -23.29 -21.54
CA HIS A 261 16.37 -22.95 -21.86
C HIS A 261 17.35 -24.05 -21.44
N LYS A 262 18.27 -24.42 -22.33
CA LYS A 262 19.26 -25.46 -22.11
C LYS A 262 20.61 -24.85 -21.73
N TRP A 263 20.92 -24.92 -20.44
CA TRP A 263 22.20 -24.49 -19.89
C TRP A 263 23.34 -25.43 -20.30
N SER A 264 24.49 -24.88 -20.66
CA SER A 264 25.65 -25.65 -21.13
C SER A 264 26.19 -26.60 -20.06
N THR A 265 26.34 -26.09 -18.85
CA THR A 265 26.80 -26.81 -17.66
C THR A 265 26.13 -26.21 -16.44
N LEU A 266 25.97 -27.00 -15.38
CA LEU A 266 25.41 -26.53 -14.12
C LEU A 266 26.30 -26.98 -12.96
N ALA A 267 26.75 -26.02 -12.16
CA ALA A 267 27.57 -26.25 -10.99
C ALA A 267 26.92 -25.64 -9.75
N TRP A 268 27.13 -26.28 -8.60
CA TRP A 268 26.70 -25.75 -7.32
C TRP A 268 27.61 -24.60 -6.90
N GLN A 269 27.02 -23.43 -6.69
CA GLN A 269 27.74 -22.20 -6.38
C GLN A 269 27.17 -21.61 -5.08
N PRO A 270 28.00 -21.18 -4.11
CA PRO A 270 27.53 -20.53 -2.89
C PRO A 270 27.01 -19.13 -3.21
N ILE A 271 25.84 -18.76 -2.67
CA ILE A 271 25.17 -17.50 -3.01
C ILE A 271 24.92 -16.61 -1.79
N ILE A 272 24.39 -17.18 -0.71
CA ILE A 272 24.02 -16.43 0.51
C ILE A 272 24.03 -17.32 1.74
N GLU A 273 24.31 -16.77 2.92
CA GLU A 273 24.24 -17.50 4.20
C GLU A 273 22.79 -17.80 4.63
N ALA A 274 22.55 -19.00 5.14
CA ALA A 274 21.23 -19.47 5.58
C ALA A 274 20.63 -18.63 6.72
N LYS A 275 21.48 -18.01 7.57
CA LYS A 275 21.07 -17.09 8.64
C LYS A 275 20.21 -15.91 8.15
N HIS A 276 20.31 -15.54 6.87
CA HIS A 276 19.47 -14.50 6.29
C HIS A 276 17.98 -14.84 6.39
N PHE A 277 17.64 -16.13 6.34
CA PHE A 277 16.28 -16.65 6.36
C PHE A 277 15.79 -17.05 7.77
N GLU A 278 16.42 -16.51 8.82
CA GLU A 278 15.89 -16.59 10.19
C GLU A 278 14.80 -15.52 10.43
N GLY A 279 14.87 -14.39 9.70
CA GLY A 279 13.95 -13.26 9.81
C GLY A 279 13.04 -13.03 8.59
N GLY A 280 13.08 -13.92 7.59
CA GLY A 280 12.28 -13.81 6.37
C GLY A 280 12.32 -15.07 5.51
N ASP A 281 11.36 -15.19 4.59
CA ASP A 281 11.15 -16.40 3.79
C ASP A 281 11.63 -16.25 2.33
N SER A 282 12.19 -15.10 1.96
CA SER A 282 12.68 -14.84 0.62
C SER A 282 13.84 -13.84 0.58
N ALA A 283 14.63 -13.90 -0.49
CA ALA A 283 15.73 -12.96 -0.73
C ALA A 283 15.87 -12.65 -2.23
N ASN A 284 16.20 -11.40 -2.55
CA ASN A 284 16.71 -11.00 -3.85
C ASN A 284 18.25 -10.99 -3.79
N VAL A 285 18.92 -11.66 -4.71
CA VAL A 285 20.39 -11.76 -4.75
C VAL A 285 20.91 -11.40 -6.13
N LYS A 286 22.13 -10.85 -6.18
CA LYS A 286 22.82 -10.52 -7.44
C LYS A 286 23.91 -11.55 -7.73
N ARG A 287 24.02 -11.99 -8.98
CA ARG A 287 25.09 -12.86 -9.51
C ARG A 287 25.47 -12.38 -10.91
N GLY A 288 26.69 -11.88 -11.09
CA GLY A 288 27.03 -11.14 -12.31
C GLY A 288 26.09 -9.95 -12.46
N GLU A 289 25.49 -9.78 -13.62
CA GLU A 289 24.47 -8.75 -13.88
C GLU A 289 23.02 -9.26 -13.72
N THR A 290 22.85 -10.51 -13.30
CA THR A 290 21.57 -11.20 -13.10
C THR A 290 21.08 -11.09 -11.66
N GLN A 291 19.76 -10.93 -11.51
CA GLN A 291 19.06 -10.99 -10.23
C GLN A 291 18.28 -12.29 -10.09
N LEU A 292 18.41 -12.95 -8.94
CA LEU A 292 17.73 -14.20 -8.61
C LEU A 292 16.86 -14.04 -7.37
N ALA A 293 15.72 -14.74 -7.35
CA ALA A 293 14.87 -14.88 -6.18
C ALA A 293 15.17 -16.21 -5.50
N ILE A 294 15.35 -16.18 -4.18
CA ILE A 294 15.47 -17.40 -3.35
C ILE A 294 14.31 -17.40 -2.37
N PHE A 295 13.70 -18.57 -2.14
CA PHE A 295 12.57 -18.77 -1.24
C PHE A 295 12.89 -19.90 -0.26
N LYS A 296 12.56 -19.72 1.02
CA LYS A 296 12.57 -20.75 2.05
C LYS A 296 11.13 -21.16 2.36
N ILE A 297 10.75 -22.37 1.96
CA ILE A 297 9.39 -22.87 2.09
C ILE A 297 9.43 -24.20 2.84
N LYS A 298 8.79 -24.26 4.01
CA LYS A 298 8.72 -25.47 4.85
C LYS A 298 10.10 -26.10 5.09
N GLY A 299 11.12 -25.26 5.32
CA GLY A 299 12.51 -25.68 5.57
C GLY A 299 13.33 -26.08 4.34
N ARG A 300 12.79 -25.95 3.13
CA ARG A 300 13.49 -26.24 1.86
C ARG A 300 13.69 -24.96 1.05
N TYR A 301 14.73 -24.93 0.23
CA TYR A 301 15.05 -23.77 -0.60
C TYR A 301 14.63 -24.00 -2.06
N TYR A 302 14.17 -22.93 -2.68
CA TYR A 302 13.79 -22.86 -4.09
C TYR A 302 14.35 -21.59 -4.68
N ALA A 303 14.70 -21.60 -5.96
CA ALA A 303 15.22 -20.40 -6.62
C ALA A 303 14.65 -20.22 -8.03
N SER A 304 14.55 -18.95 -8.44
CA SER A 304 14.15 -18.55 -9.78
C SER A 304 14.91 -17.31 -10.23
N GLN A 305 14.73 -16.92 -11.50
CA GLN A 305 15.02 -15.53 -11.87
C GLN A 305 14.18 -14.56 -11.02
N GLN A 306 14.67 -13.33 -10.81
CA GLN A 306 13.93 -12.29 -10.07
C GLN A 306 12.87 -11.58 -10.94
N MET A 307 13.09 -11.57 -12.27
CA MET A 307 12.22 -10.86 -13.22
C MET A 307 10.92 -11.63 -13.48
N CYS A 308 9.79 -10.96 -13.27
CA CYS A 308 8.50 -11.37 -13.79
C CYS A 308 8.39 -11.00 -15.29
N PRO A 309 8.23 -11.97 -16.21
CA PRO A 309 8.21 -11.74 -17.66
C PRO A 309 7.02 -10.92 -18.16
N HIS A 310 5.89 -10.89 -17.43
CA HIS A 310 4.67 -10.19 -17.88
C HIS A 310 4.89 -8.70 -18.16
N LYS A 311 5.59 -7.99 -17.27
CA LYS A 311 5.92 -6.55 -17.43
C LYS A 311 7.39 -6.25 -17.16
N ARG A 312 8.24 -7.28 -17.23
CA ARG A 312 9.68 -7.23 -16.96
C ARG A 312 10.03 -6.52 -15.64
N SER A 313 9.31 -6.90 -14.59
CA SER A 313 9.44 -6.31 -13.25
C SER A 313 10.24 -7.24 -12.34
N PHE A 314 11.30 -6.74 -11.70
CA PHE A 314 12.23 -7.51 -10.87
C PHE A 314 11.73 -7.62 -9.42
N VAL A 315 10.70 -8.44 -9.20
CA VAL A 315 9.92 -8.45 -7.95
C VAL A 315 9.52 -9.84 -7.44
N LEU A 316 10.02 -10.93 -8.03
CA LEU A 316 9.54 -12.27 -7.67
C LEU A 316 9.88 -12.66 -6.22
N SER A 317 11.00 -12.21 -5.66
CA SER A 317 11.32 -12.37 -4.23
C SER A 317 10.26 -11.76 -3.30
N ASP A 318 9.55 -10.72 -3.75
CA ASP A 318 8.49 -10.06 -2.97
C ASP A 318 7.09 -10.67 -3.25
N GLY A 319 7.05 -11.78 -3.99
CA GLY A 319 5.83 -12.50 -4.34
C GLY A 319 5.24 -13.28 -3.18
N LEU A 320 3.95 -13.59 -3.30
CA LEU A 320 3.26 -14.46 -2.35
C LEU A 320 3.48 -15.91 -2.75
N ILE A 321 3.90 -16.74 -1.80
CA ILE A 321 4.00 -18.18 -2.00
C ILE A 321 2.62 -18.80 -1.82
N GLY A 322 2.20 -19.58 -2.80
CA GLY A 322 1.01 -20.43 -2.72
C GLY A 322 1.38 -21.90 -2.78
N ASP A 323 0.54 -22.73 -2.17
CA ASP A 323 0.62 -24.18 -2.21
C ASP A 323 -0.75 -24.83 -2.42
N ASP A 324 -0.74 -26.08 -2.87
CA ASP A 324 -1.95 -26.91 -2.95
C ASP A 324 -1.78 -28.25 -2.23
N ALA A 325 -2.87 -29.02 -2.15
CA ALA A 325 -2.89 -30.31 -1.49
C ALA A 325 -1.97 -31.37 -2.13
N SER A 326 -1.54 -31.17 -3.39
CA SER A 326 -0.60 -32.07 -4.08
C SER A 326 0.87 -31.76 -3.74
N GLY A 327 1.12 -30.67 -3.00
CA GLY A 327 2.48 -30.20 -2.69
C GLY A 327 3.10 -29.37 -3.81
N LYS A 328 2.30 -28.93 -4.79
CA LYS A 328 2.71 -27.96 -5.79
C LYS A 328 2.92 -26.61 -5.12
N LEU A 329 4.01 -25.93 -5.49
CA LEU A 329 4.38 -24.61 -4.99
C LEU A 329 4.46 -23.63 -6.14
N TRP A 330 4.01 -22.40 -5.93
CA TRP A 330 4.18 -21.31 -6.88
C TRP A 330 4.46 -19.99 -6.18
N VAL A 331 5.09 -19.07 -6.92
CA VAL A 331 5.21 -17.68 -6.55
C VAL A 331 4.26 -16.84 -7.38
N SER A 332 3.39 -16.08 -6.71
CA SER A 332 2.52 -15.09 -7.33
C SER A 332 3.24 -13.74 -7.41
N CYS A 333 3.45 -13.24 -8.63
CA CYS A 333 4.01 -11.90 -8.84
C CYS A 333 3.20 -10.85 -8.05
N PRO A 334 3.85 -10.02 -7.22
CA PRO A 334 3.13 -9.10 -6.33
C PRO A 334 2.35 -8.04 -7.11
N ASN A 335 2.88 -7.62 -8.27
CA ASN A 335 2.31 -6.55 -9.10
C ASN A 335 1.16 -7.00 -9.99
N HIS A 336 1.21 -8.22 -10.55
CA HIS A 336 0.29 -8.65 -11.63
C HIS A 336 -0.37 -10.01 -11.40
N LYS A 337 -0.13 -10.65 -10.25
CA LYS A 337 -0.75 -11.95 -9.87
C LYS A 337 -0.58 -13.07 -10.90
N ARG A 338 0.51 -13.03 -11.67
CA ARG A 338 0.98 -14.18 -12.47
C ARG A 338 1.63 -15.21 -11.57
N ASN A 339 1.21 -16.47 -11.70
CA ASN A 339 1.56 -17.56 -10.77
C ASN A 339 2.58 -18.49 -11.42
N PHE A 340 3.82 -18.48 -10.96
CA PHE A 340 4.90 -19.28 -11.53
C PHE A 340 5.26 -20.46 -10.64
N GLU A 341 5.23 -21.66 -11.19
CA GLU A 341 5.53 -22.89 -10.46
C GLU A 341 7.00 -22.95 -10.02
N LEU A 342 7.26 -23.35 -8.78
CA LEU A 342 8.61 -23.44 -8.20
C LEU A 342 9.15 -24.87 -8.13
N ASN A 343 8.30 -25.88 -8.27
CA ASN A 343 8.67 -27.28 -8.14
C ASN A 343 7.91 -28.17 -9.14
N GLY A 344 8.30 -29.45 -9.18
CA GLY A 344 7.71 -30.44 -10.09
C GLY A 344 8.30 -30.39 -11.50
N THR A 345 7.73 -31.20 -12.40
CA THR A 345 8.18 -31.29 -13.80
C THR A 345 7.85 -30.04 -14.61
N GLU A 346 6.85 -29.27 -14.16
CA GLU A 346 6.40 -28.03 -14.78
C GLU A 346 6.95 -26.77 -14.10
N ALA A 347 7.95 -26.91 -13.22
CA ALA A 347 8.61 -25.78 -12.58
C ALA A 347 9.03 -24.71 -13.62
N GLY A 348 8.75 -23.45 -13.32
CA GLY A 348 8.92 -22.31 -14.22
C GLY A 348 7.67 -21.95 -15.03
N LYS A 349 6.70 -22.86 -15.19
CA LYS A 349 5.45 -22.58 -15.93
C LYS A 349 4.62 -21.50 -15.22
N CYS A 350 3.99 -20.62 -15.98
CA CYS A 350 2.96 -19.73 -15.46
C CYS A 350 1.58 -20.40 -15.56
N ALA A 351 0.89 -20.54 -14.43
CA ALA A 351 -0.37 -21.29 -14.34
C ALA A 351 -1.58 -20.55 -14.96
N ASN A 352 -1.49 -19.23 -15.12
CA ASN A 352 -2.59 -18.39 -15.61
C ASN A 352 -2.25 -17.62 -16.89
N ASP A 353 -1.15 -17.97 -17.57
CA ASP A 353 -0.71 -17.33 -18.81
C ASP A 353 0.33 -18.23 -19.52
N ASP A 354 -0.10 -19.05 -20.48
CA ASP A 354 0.78 -20.03 -21.13
C ASP A 354 1.88 -19.39 -22.01
N ASP A 355 1.77 -18.09 -22.33
CA ASP A 355 2.72 -17.37 -23.18
C ASP A 355 3.99 -16.92 -22.42
N ILE A 356 4.01 -17.09 -21.10
CA ILE A 356 5.13 -16.66 -20.25
C ILE A 356 5.56 -17.76 -19.28
N ASN A 357 6.86 -17.81 -19.00
CA ASN A 357 7.44 -18.72 -18.02
C ASN A 357 8.73 -18.11 -17.43
N ILE A 358 9.30 -18.75 -16.42
CA ILE A 358 10.52 -18.30 -15.75
C ILE A 358 11.56 -19.42 -15.64
N ALA A 359 12.83 -19.03 -15.58
CA ALA A 359 13.90 -19.94 -15.20
C ALA A 359 13.83 -20.23 -13.70
N VAL A 360 14.00 -21.50 -13.35
CA VAL A 360 14.09 -22.02 -11.98
C VAL A 360 15.40 -22.76 -11.80
N PHE A 361 15.93 -22.73 -10.58
CA PHE A 361 17.22 -23.32 -10.25
C PHE A 361 17.10 -24.18 -8.99
N GLU A 362 17.84 -25.29 -8.96
CA GLU A 362 17.95 -26.11 -7.76
C GLU A 362 18.68 -25.31 -6.66
N ALA A 363 18.19 -25.42 -5.43
CA ALA A 363 18.71 -24.72 -4.27
C ALA A 363 18.81 -25.68 -3.07
N GLU A 364 19.93 -25.64 -2.36
CA GLU A 364 20.11 -26.42 -1.14
C GLU A 364 20.95 -25.65 -0.11
N GLU A 365 20.63 -25.84 1.17
CA GLU A 365 21.50 -25.43 2.27
C GLU A 365 22.50 -26.56 2.56
N ARG A 366 23.76 -26.20 2.76
CA ARG A 366 24.84 -27.15 3.07
C ARG A 366 25.34 -26.99 4.50
N ALA A 367 26.13 -27.97 4.96
CA ALA A 367 26.64 -28.03 6.32
C ALA A 367 27.55 -26.86 6.74
N ASP A 368 28.04 -26.09 5.78
CA ASP A 368 28.80 -24.85 6.00
C ASP A 368 27.90 -23.62 6.27
N GLY A 369 26.58 -23.80 6.31
CA GLY A 369 25.61 -22.75 6.56
C GLY A 369 25.34 -21.85 5.36
N TRP A 370 25.79 -22.23 4.16
CA TRP A 370 25.52 -21.51 2.92
C TRP A 370 24.42 -22.16 2.10
N ILE A 371 23.65 -21.31 1.43
CA ILE A 371 22.69 -21.72 0.40
C ILE A 371 23.41 -21.70 -0.93
N TYR A 372 23.42 -22.87 -1.56
CA TYR A 372 23.98 -23.11 -2.88
C TYR A 372 22.87 -23.12 -3.91
N LEU A 373 23.13 -22.51 -5.05
CA LEU A 373 22.28 -22.64 -6.24
C LEU A 373 23.04 -23.40 -7.33
N ARG A 374 22.33 -24.26 -8.04
CA ARG A 374 22.87 -24.98 -9.20
C ARG A 374 22.72 -24.11 -10.44
N LEU A 375 23.77 -23.38 -10.79
CA LEU A 375 23.76 -22.32 -11.81
C LEU A 375 24.75 -22.61 -12.95
N PRO A 376 24.51 -22.05 -14.15
CA PRO A 376 25.49 -22.05 -15.24
C PRO A 376 26.67 -21.10 -14.96
N PRO A 377 27.68 -21.06 -15.86
CA PRO A 377 28.67 -19.99 -15.88
C PRO A 377 28.00 -18.61 -15.89
N VAL A 378 28.63 -17.62 -15.24
CA VAL A 378 28.04 -16.29 -15.03
C VAL A 378 27.79 -15.59 -16.37
N GLU A 379 28.68 -15.75 -17.34
CA GLU A 379 28.57 -15.17 -18.67
C GLU A 379 27.34 -15.72 -19.42
N GLU A 380 27.06 -17.02 -19.28
CA GLU A 380 25.88 -17.66 -19.86
C GLU A 380 24.60 -17.20 -19.14
N LEU A 381 24.63 -17.16 -17.81
CA LEU A 381 23.52 -16.65 -17.00
C LEU A 381 23.14 -15.22 -17.42
N ASP A 382 24.13 -14.33 -17.50
CA ASP A 382 23.96 -12.93 -17.85
C ASP A 382 23.53 -12.75 -19.30
N SER A 383 24.02 -13.58 -20.23
CA SER A 383 23.58 -13.55 -21.62
C SER A 383 22.06 -13.70 -21.77
N LEU A 384 21.43 -14.43 -20.84
CA LEU A 384 19.99 -14.63 -20.83
C LEU A 384 19.25 -13.70 -19.86
N LEU A 385 19.70 -13.59 -18.61
CA LEU A 385 18.93 -13.03 -17.48
C LEU A 385 19.48 -11.71 -16.92
N ALA A 386 20.53 -11.13 -17.51
CA ALA A 386 21.06 -9.85 -17.05
C ALA A 386 19.97 -8.77 -16.98
N THR A 387 19.96 -8.01 -15.88
CA THR A 387 18.94 -6.99 -15.64
C THR A 387 18.88 -5.96 -16.78
N GLY A 388 20.05 -5.54 -17.29
CA GLY A 388 20.15 -4.56 -18.37
C GLY A 388 19.52 -5.02 -19.69
N LYS A 389 19.37 -6.33 -19.92
CA LYS A 389 18.72 -6.89 -21.11
C LYS A 389 17.20 -6.74 -21.06
N TRP A 390 16.63 -6.77 -19.85
CA TRP A 390 15.19 -6.80 -19.64
C TRP A 390 14.62 -5.52 -19.02
N ILE A 391 15.46 -4.55 -18.69
CA ILE A 391 15.02 -3.24 -18.22
C ILE A 391 14.00 -2.63 -19.19
N VAL A 392 12.90 -2.11 -18.66
CA VAL A 392 11.89 -1.42 -19.47
C VAL A 392 12.42 -0.05 -19.88
N ARG A 393 12.43 0.21 -21.19
CA ARG A 393 12.85 1.47 -21.81
C ARG A 393 11.67 2.40 -22.08
N LYS A 394 11.96 3.68 -22.28
CA LYS A 394 10.95 4.75 -22.44
C LYS A 394 9.99 4.58 -23.62
N ASP A 395 10.44 3.89 -24.66
CA ASP A 395 9.74 3.68 -25.93
C ASP A 395 8.91 2.38 -25.98
N GLU A 396 9.02 1.53 -24.96
CA GLU A 396 8.36 0.22 -24.93
C GLU A 396 6.97 0.23 -24.28
N GLY A 397 6.60 1.34 -23.62
CA GLY A 397 5.33 1.49 -22.93
C GLY A 397 4.36 2.42 -23.65
N ASN A 398 3.07 2.09 -23.63
CA ASN A 398 2.03 2.92 -24.22
C ASN A 398 1.88 4.26 -23.47
N GLN A 399 2.02 5.38 -24.17
CA GLN A 399 1.71 6.71 -23.63
C GLN A 399 0.19 6.93 -23.64
N PRO A 400 -0.48 6.95 -22.47
CA PRO A 400 -1.95 6.88 -22.41
C PRO A 400 -2.65 8.12 -23.00
N PHE A 401 -1.99 9.28 -22.99
CA PHE A 401 -2.61 10.54 -23.39
C PHE A 401 -2.07 11.13 -24.69
N GLU A 402 -1.07 10.52 -25.34
CA GLU A 402 -0.46 11.08 -26.56
C GLU A 402 -1.49 11.42 -27.65
N LYS A 403 -2.42 10.49 -27.92
CA LYS A 403 -3.52 10.71 -28.89
C LYS A 403 -4.47 11.83 -28.45
N MET A 404 -4.77 11.90 -27.16
CA MET A 404 -5.68 12.91 -26.61
C MET A 404 -5.03 14.29 -26.62
N ASP A 405 -3.78 14.39 -26.21
CA ASP A 405 -3.00 15.63 -26.19
C ASP A 405 -2.80 16.14 -27.61
N GLY A 406 -2.50 15.26 -28.57
CA GLY A 406 -2.47 15.59 -30.01
C GLY A 406 -3.82 16.07 -30.53
N TYR A 407 -4.92 15.44 -30.12
CA TYR A 407 -6.27 15.87 -30.46
C TYR A 407 -6.61 17.25 -29.88
N LEU A 408 -6.25 17.50 -28.61
CA LEU A 408 -6.60 18.74 -27.90
C LEU A 408 -5.70 19.92 -28.30
N LYS A 409 -4.48 19.67 -28.79
CA LYS A 409 -3.53 20.71 -29.18
C LYS A 409 -4.13 21.64 -30.24
N GLY A 410 -4.24 22.93 -29.91
CA GLY A 410 -4.74 23.97 -30.81
C GLY A 410 -6.26 23.98 -31.02
N ARG A 411 -7.04 23.13 -30.32
CA ARG A 411 -8.51 23.15 -30.42
C ARG A 411 -9.12 24.08 -29.38
N THR A 412 -10.02 24.95 -29.83
CA THR A 412 -10.94 25.68 -28.95
C THR A 412 -12.22 24.88 -28.75
N SER A 413 -12.92 25.13 -27.64
CA SER A 413 -14.19 24.45 -27.34
C SER A 413 -15.22 24.73 -28.42
N LYS A 414 -15.65 23.69 -29.15
CA LYS A 414 -16.81 23.79 -30.07
C LYS A 414 -18.09 24.09 -29.29
N LYS A 415 -18.99 24.86 -29.92
CA LYS A 415 -20.34 25.09 -29.38
C LYS A 415 -21.07 23.75 -29.20
N PRO A 416 -21.92 23.57 -28.17
CA PRO A 416 -22.65 22.33 -27.97
C PRO A 416 -23.44 21.86 -29.20
N SER A 417 -23.95 22.80 -30.01
CA SER A 417 -24.67 22.55 -31.27
C SER A 417 -23.84 21.91 -32.38
N GLU A 418 -22.51 21.98 -32.28
CA GLU A 418 -21.56 21.44 -33.27
C GLU A 418 -20.94 20.11 -32.79
N ARG A 419 -21.39 19.60 -31.63
CA ARG A 419 -20.92 18.33 -31.08
C ARG A 419 -21.93 17.24 -31.42
N THR A 420 -21.44 16.12 -31.93
CA THR A 420 -22.21 14.87 -31.94
C THR A 420 -22.48 14.50 -30.48
N ILE A 421 -23.74 14.61 -30.04
CA ILE A 421 -24.16 14.21 -28.70
C ILE A 421 -23.92 12.70 -28.62
N MET A 422 -22.95 12.27 -27.82
CA MET A 422 -22.81 10.87 -27.46
C MET A 422 -24.10 10.47 -26.75
N LYS A 423 -24.89 9.57 -27.35
CA LYS A 423 -26.01 8.94 -26.65
C LYS A 423 -25.43 8.33 -25.38
N THR A 424 -25.97 8.72 -24.23
CA THR A 424 -25.65 8.08 -22.95
C THR A 424 -25.94 6.60 -23.12
N LYS A 425 -24.89 5.77 -23.16
CA LYS A 425 -25.06 4.33 -23.02
C LYS A 425 -25.74 4.09 -21.68
N GLU A 426 -26.67 3.14 -21.63
CA GLU A 426 -27.29 2.74 -20.37
C GLU A 426 -26.21 2.51 -19.32
N PRO A 427 -26.43 2.96 -18.07
CA PRO A 427 -25.45 2.77 -17.01
C PRO A 427 -25.15 1.27 -16.91
N VAL A 428 -23.87 0.92 -17.12
CA VAL A 428 -23.40 -0.42 -16.81
C VAL A 428 -23.60 -0.59 -15.31
N MET A 429 -24.59 -1.41 -14.93
CA MET A 429 -24.78 -1.85 -13.55
C MET A 429 -23.49 -2.54 -13.11
N VAL A 430 -22.64 -1.83 -12.38
CA VAL A 430 -21.45 -2.42 -11.76
C VAL A 430 -21.99 -3.35 -10.67
N GLY A 431 -22.01 -4.65 -10.96
CA GLY A 431 -22.44 -5.69 -10.05
C GLY A 431 -21.77 -5.53 -8.69
N GLY A 432 -22.57 -5.41 -7.64
CA GLY A 432 -22.07 -5.41 -6.28
C GLY A 432 -21.34 -6.71 -5.98
N CYS A 433 -20.19 -6.61 -5.32
CA CYS A 433 -19.50 -7.75 -4.71
C CYS A 433 -20.50 -8.50 -3.79
N GLY A 434 -20.96 -9.65 -4.26
CA GLY A 434 -21.99 -10.47 -3.62
C GLY A 434 -22.26 -11.72 -4.47
N GLY A 435 -21.25 -12.59 -4.59
CA GLY A 435 -21.29 -13.89 -5.27
C GLY A 435 -19.90 -14.53 -5.28
N PRO A 436 -19.75 -15.86 -5.13
CA PRO A 436 -18.47 -16.51 -4.85
C PRO A 436 -17.63 -16.59 -6.13
N GLY A 437 -16.38 -16.14 -6.05
CA GLY A 437 -15.46 -16.15 -7.18
C GLY A 437 -14.75 -14.82 -7.32
N LEU A 438 -13.67 -14.65 -6.56
CA LEU A 438 -12.62 -13.71 -6.93
C LEU A 438 -11.88 -14.34 -8.12
N ASP A 439 -12.19 -13.85 -9.32
CA ASP A 439 -11.36 -14.06 -10.51
C ASP A 439 -10.49 -12.81 -10.69
N TRP A 440 -9.18 -13.00 -10.75
CA TRP A 440 -8.16 -11.95 -10.74
C TRP A 440 -7.93 -11.35 -12.12
#